data_AF-A0A524N082-F1
#
_entry.id   AF-A0A524N082-F1
#
_cell.length_a   1.000
_cell.length_b   1.000
_cell.length_c   1.000
_cell.angle_alpha   90.00
_cell.angle_beta   90.00
_cell.angle_gamma   90.00
#
_symmetry.space_group_name_H-M   'P 1'
#
loop_
_entity.id
_entity.type
_entity.pdbx_description
1 polymer ?
#
loop_
_entity_poly.entity_id
_entity_poly.type
_entity_poly.pdbx_seq_one_letter_code
_entity_poly.pdbx_strand_id
1 'polypeptide(L)'
;MTKPEIIENLQSSNKYRKLSTKQVSEYFQFIRKRIPKQFVKETTEELEIEQEITRTEKIQTETVITKVKTTTQTITKLRSHLKKFKPIMSRSFRESNLEAQMVQSLRMTFGDDKVNYQERARGGRVDIVVDGKYAIELKVITSPSQLTSMVGQVINYSREYQTVFVWLHDRNSQLKNKDIKNLKQNLNHLNNVEIISKR
;
A
#
# COMPACT_ATOMS: atom_id res chain seq x y z
N MET A 1 2.07 18.60 25.71
CA MET A 1 2.50 17.50 26.59
C MET A 1 1.83 16.23 26.12
N THR A 2 2.59 15.21 25.74
CA THR A 2 2.07 13.93 25.26
C THR A 2 1.85 12.95 26.43
N LYS A 3 0.99 11.94 26.26
CA LYS A 3 0.72 10.90 27.29
C LYS A 3 2.00 10.19 27.80
N PRO A 4 3.01 9.90 26.96
CA PRO A 4 4.31 9.43 27.42
C PRO A 4 5.05 10.43 28.32
N GLU A 5 5.05 11.72 27.97
CA GLU A 5 5.73 12.78 28.75
C GLU A 5 5.11 12.96 30.14
N ILE A 6 3.79 12.81 30.28
CA ILE A 6 3.10 12.90 31.59
C ILE A 6 3.46 11.69 32.47
N ILE A 7 3.53 10.49 31.88
CA ILE A 7 3.92 9.27 32.59
C ILE A 7 5.39 9.33 33.02
N GLU A 8 6.27 9.81 32.13
CA GLU A 8 7.70 10.01 32.40
C GLU A 8 7.93 11.06 33.51
N ASN A 9 7.17 12.17 33.49
CA ASN A 9 7.19 13.20 34.54
C ASN A 9 6.64 12.71 35.90
N LEU A 10 5.73 11.73 35.91
CA LEU A 10 5.21 11.16 37.15
C LEU A 10 6.14 10.09 37.74
N GLN A 11 6.77 9.30 36.87
CA GLN A 11 7.79 8.31 37.25
C GLN A 11 9.09 8.94 37.75
N SER A 12 9.40 10.17 37.32
CA SER A 12 10.55 10.94 37.81
C SER A 12 10.32 11.56 39.20
N SER A 13 9.07 11.63 39.68
CA SER A 13 8.79 12.00 41.07
C SER A 13 9.10 10.85 42.04
N ASN A 14 9.81 11.14 43.14
CA ASN A 14 10.28 10.14 44.11
C ASN A 14 9.16 9.29 44.75
N LYS A 15 7.90 9.71 44.62
CA LYS A 15 6.73 9.07 45.22
C LYS A 15 6.18 7.89 44.40
N TYR A 16 6.36 7.87 43.08
CA TYR A 16 5.74 6.87 42.19
C TYR A 16 6.73 6.01 41.39
N ARG A 17 8.04 6.21 41.62
CA ARG A 17 9.17 5.55 40.93
C ARG A 17 9.18 4.01 40.98
N LYS A 18 8.42 3.38 41.90
CA LYS A 18 8.35 1.91 42.08
C LYS A 18 7.02 1.28 41.65
N LEU A 19 6.08 2.06 41.14
CA LEU A 19 4.75 1.57 40.79
C LEU A 19 4.65 1.25 39.32
N SER A 20 4.08 0.09 38.99
CA SER A 20 3.75 -0.25 37.61
C SER A 20 2.67 0.69 37.06
N THR A 21 2.66 0.89 35.75
CA THR A 21 1.65 1.71 35.04
C THR A 21 0.21 1.34 35.41
N LYS A 22 -0.05 0.05 35.67
CA LYS A 22 -1.36 -0.44 36.12
C LYS A 22 -1.72 0.06 37.52
N GLN A 23 -0.78 0.05 38.46
CA GLN A 23 -0.99 0.51 39.84
C GLN A 23 -1.20 2.02 39.94
N VAL A 24 -0.49 2.79 39.10
CA VAL A 24 -0.70 4.25 39.02
C VAL A 24 -2.13 4.53 38.51
N SER A 25 -2.58 3.82 37.48
CA SER A 25 -3.94 3.96 36.93
C SER A 25 -5.03 3.61 37.95
N GLU A 26 -4.85 2.53 38.72
CA GLU A 26 -5.83 2.10 39.75
C GLU A 26 -5.91 3.11 40.91
N TYR A 27 -4.79 3.69 41.33
CA TYR A 27 -4.74 4.73 42.37
C TYR A 27 -5.48 6.00 41.96
N PHE A 28 -5.34 6.44 40.70
CA PHE A 28 -6.09 7.60 40.18
C PHE A 28 -7.60 7.37 40.15
N GLN A 29 -8.05 6.16 39.76
CA GLN A 29 -9.47 5.82 39.80
C GLN A 29 -10.02 5.81 41.24
N PHE A 30 -9.21 5.38 42.21
CA PHE A 30 -9.57 5.39 43.63
C PHE A 30 -9.70 6.81 44.19
N ILE A 31 -8.74 7.70 43.90
CA ILE A 31 -8.76 9.11 44.33
C ILE A 31 -10.00 9.83 43.76
N ARG A 32 -10.31 9.61 42.47
CA ARG A 32 -11.45 10.23 41.76
C ARG A 32 -12.81 9.91 42.38
N LYS A 33 -12.94 8.76 43.06
CA LYS A 33 -14.18 8.36 43.76
C LYS A 33 -14.36 9.05 45.13
N ARG A 34 -13.32 9.70 45.68
CA ARG A 34 -13.33 10.26 47.04
C ARG A 34 -13.27 11.79 47.11
N ILE A 35 -13.13 12.49 45.98
CA ILE A 35 -13.09 13.96 45.98
C ILE A 35 -14.53 14.51 45.98
N PRO A 36 -14.94 15.33 46.98
CA PRO A 36 -16.24 15.99 46.97
C PRO A 36 -16.34 16.99 45.81
N LYS A 37 -17.52 17.02 45.16
CA LYS A 37 -17.84 17.73 43.91
C LYS A 37 -17.59 19.26 43.89
N GLN A 38 -17.10 19.87 44.97
CA GLN A 38 -16.93 21.33 45.08
C GLN A 38 -15.59 21.88 44.57
N PHE A 39 -14.63 21.04 44.18
CA PHE A 39 -13.36 21.45 43.55
C PHE A 39 -13.29 21.07 42.06
N VAL A 40 -14.39 21.26 41.32
CA VAL A 40 -14.52 20.85 39.91
C VAL A 40 -14.70 22.11 39.05
N LYS A 41 -13.65 22.92 38.91
CA LYS A 41 -13.61 24.02 37.93
C LYS A 41 -12.41 23.96 37.00
N GLU A 42 -11.29 23.37 37.43
CA GLU A 42 -10.12 23.11 36.57
C GLU A 42 -10.20 21.79 35.78
N THR A 43 -11.22 20.95 36.04
CA THR A 43 -11.29 19.61 35.45
C THR A 43 -12.14 19.52 34.17
N THR A 44 -12.95 20.53 33.83
CA THR A 44 -13.76 20.50 32.60
C THR A 44 -12.92 20.73 31.34
N GLU A 45 -11.98 21.68 31.37
CA GLU A 45 -11.10 21.92 30.21
C GLU A 45 -10.13 20.75 29.98
N GLU A 46 -9.54 20.18 31.04
CA GLU A 46 -8.70 18.99 30.91
C GLU A 46 -9.48 17.76 30.42
N LEU A 47 -10.73 17.59 30.89
CA LEU A 47 -11.62 16.52 30.39
C LEU A 47 -12.02 16.73 28.92
N GLU A 48 -12.27 17.96 28.50
CA GLU A 48 -12.58 18.30 27.12
C GLU A 48 -11.37 18.05 26.21
N ILE A 49 -10.17 18.44 26.64
CA ILE A 49 -8.91 18.19 25.93
C ILE A 49 -8.64 16.69 25.84
N GLU A 50 -8.79 15.90 26.92
CA GLU A 50 -8.63 14.45 26.88
C GLU A 50 -9.64 13.78 25.94
N GLN A 51 -10.90 14.21 25.95
CA GLN A 51 -11.93 13.71 25.05
C GLN A 51 -11.64 14.06 23.59
N GLU A 52 -11.13 15.27 23.33
CA GLU A 52 -10.78 15.73 21.99
C GLU A 52 -9.54 15.02 21.45
N ILE A 53 -8.52 14.77 22.29
CA ILE A 53 -7.37 13.92 21.95
C ILE A 53 -7.83 12.50 21.61
N THR A 54 -8.66 11.90 22.46
CA THR A 54 -9.19 10.54 22.23
C THR A 54 -10.01 10.45 20.95
N ARG A 55 -10.82 11.48 20.65
CA ARG A 55 -11.60 11.58 19.41
C ARG A 55 -10.69 11.71 18.20
N THR A 56 -9.62 12.50 18.29
CA THR A 56 -8.64 12.70 17.22
C THR A 56 -7.86 11.42 16.94
N GLU A 57 -7.39 10.70 17.97
CA GLU A 57 -6.75 9.39 17.84
C GLU A 57 -7.69 8.36 17.20
N LYS A 58 -8.97 8.36 17.59
CA LYS A 58 -9.99 7.49 16.99
C LYS A 58 -10.22 7.82 15.50
N ILE A 59 -10.32 9.09 15.14
CA ILE A 59 -10.46 9.52 13.74
C ILE A 59 -9.22 9.15 12.92
N GLN A 60 -8.01 9.34 13.47
CA GLN A 60 -6.76 8.97 12.82
C GLN A 60 -6.68 7.46 12.59
N THR A 61 -7.00 6.65 13.61
CA THR A 61 -7.02 5.19 13.49
C THR A 61 -8.08 4.72 12.49
N GLU A 62 -9.30 5.24 12.53
CA GLU A 62 -10.35 4.93 11.55
C GLU A 62 -9.97 5.34 10.12
N THR A 63 -9.31 6.48 9.95
CA THR A 63 -8.80 6.95 8.66
C THR A 63 -7.71 6.04 8.13
N VAL A 64 -6.76 5.62 8.97
CA VAL A 64 -5.69 4.67 8.61
C VAL A 64 -6.29 3.33 8.23
N ILE A 65 -7.21 2.78 9.05
CA ILE A 65 -7.89 1.52 8.77
C ILE A 65 -8.64 1.59 7.43
N THR A 66 -9.33 2.70 7.15
CA THR A 66 -10.07 2.90 5.90
C THR A 66 -9.13 2.99 4.69
N LYS A 67 -8.01 3.72 4.82
CA LYS A 67 -6.97 3.78 3.77
C LYS A 67 -6.35 2.42 3.50
N VAL A 68 -6.06 1.63 4.54
CA VAL A 68 -5.52 0.27 4.40
C VAL A 68 -6.53 -0.67 3.73
N LYS A 69 -7.80 -0.63 4.15
CA LYS A 69 -8.88 -1.42 3.52
C LYS A 69 -9.06 -1.09 2.04
N THR A 70 -9.15 0.19 1.69
CA THR A 70 -9.32 0.65 0.29
C THR A 70 -8.13 0.28 -0.59
N THR A 71 -6.91 0.42 -0.06
CA THR A 71 -5.67 -0.04 -0.73
C THR A 71 -5.71 -1.55 -0.98
N THR A 72 -6.10 -2.33 0.03
CA THR A 72 -6.18 -3.80 -0.04
C THR A 72 -7.26 -4.27 -1.03
N GLN A 73 -8.40 -3.57 -1.08
CA GLN A 73 -9.47 -3.84 -2.05
C GLN A 73 -9.02 -3.50 -3.48
N THR A 74 -8.35 -2.36 -3.67
CA THR A 74 -7.87 -1.91 -4.99
C THR A 74 -6.85 -2.88 -5.56
N ILE A 75 -5.82 -3.24 -4.79
CA ILE A 75 -4.80 -4.21 -5.24
C ILE A 75 -5.41 -5.59 -5.52
N THR A 76 -6.38 -6.04 -4.71
CA THR A 76 -7.04 -7.33 -4.91
C THR A 76 -7.89 -7.33 -6.17
N LYS A 77 -8.64 -6.24 -6.41
CA LYS A 77 -9.44 -6.04 -7.63
C LYS A 77 -8.53 -5.99 -8.86
N LEU A 78 -7.42 -5.24 -8.77
CA LEU A 78 -6.45 -5.12 -9.87
C LEU A 78 -5.80 -6.46 -10.19
N ARG A 79 -5.31 -7.18 -9.17
CA ARG A 79 -4.74 -8.52 -9.34
C ARG A 79 -5.73 -9.49 -9.98
N SER A 80 -6.99 -9.46 -9.56
CA SER A 80 -8.07 -10.27 -10.14
C SER A 80 -8.32 -9.91 -11.60
N HIS A 81 -8.38 -8.61 -11.91
CA HIS A 81 -8.56 -8.10 -13.26
C HIS A 81 -7.42 -8.55 -14.19
N LEU A 82 -6.16 -8.31 -13.81
CA LEU A 82 -4.97 -8.69 -14.59
C LEU A 82 -4.88 -10.20 -14.82
N LYS A 83 -5.29 -11.01 -13.85
CA LYS A 83 -5.36 -12.48 -14.00
C LYS A 83 -6.50 -12.93 -14.91
N LYS A 84 -7.58 -12.16 -15.06
CA LYS A 84 -8.72 -12.53 -15.92
C LYS A 84 -8.66 -11.91 -17.31
N PHE A 85 -7.90 -10.82 -17.47
CA PHE A 85 -7.74 -10.11 -18.72
C PHE A 85 -7.25 -11.05 -19.83
N LYS A 86 -7.91 -10.95 -20.98
CA LYS A 86 -7.61 -11.70 -22.21
C LYS A 86 -7.67 -10.71 -23.37
N PRO A 87 -6.53 -10.37 -24.00
CA PRO A 87 -6.52 -9.45 -25.13
C PRO A 87 -7.19 -10.11 -26.35
N ILE A 88 -7.86 -9.29 -27.15
CA ILE A 88 -8.34 -9.65 -28.47
C ILE A 88 -7.14 -9.67 -29.42
N MET A 89 -6.85 -10.86 -29.95
CA MET A 89 -5.69 -11.11 -30.79
C MET A 89 -6.00 -10.81 -32.25
N SER A 90 -5.06 -10.12 -32.91
CA SER A 90 -5.09 -9.89 -34.36
C SER A 90 -3.83 -10.45 -35.03
N ARG A 91 -3.83 -10.55 -36.36
CA ARG A 91 -2.66 -11.05 -37.12
C ARG A 91 -1.41 -10.20 -36.87
N SER A 92 -1.59 -8.89 -36.74
CA SER A 92 -0.55 -7.88 -36.51
C SER A 92 -0.46 -7.40 -35.05
N PHE A 93 -0.80 -8.26 -34.08
CA PHE A 93 -0.80 -7.92 -32.66
C PHE A 93 0.60 -7.49 -32.17
N ARG A 94 0.69 -6.26 -31.68
CA ARG A 94 1.90 -5.63 -31.11
C ARG A 94 1.68 -5.26 -29.64
N GLU A 95 2.76 -4.91 -28.95
CA GLU A 95 2.75 -4.44 -27.56
C GLU A 95 1.80 -3.25 -27.35
N SER A 96 1.81 -2.28 -28.27
CA SER A 96 0.88 -1.14 -28.22
C SER A 96 -0.60 -1.53 -28.31
N ASN A 97 -0.95 -2.64 -29.00
CA ASN A 97 -2.32 -3.15 -29.01
C ASN A 97 -2.70 -3.74 -27.66
N LEU A 98 -1.77 -4.46 -27.03
CA LEU A 98 -1.96 -5.01 -25.69
C LEU A 98 -2.16 -3.90 -24.66
N GLU A 99 -1.28 -2.91 -24.68
CA GLU A 99 -1.36 -1.72 -23.82
C GLU A 99 -2.70 -1.01 -23.96
N ALA A 100 -3.11 -0.66 -25.18
CA ALA A 100 -4.35 0.05 -25.42
C ALA A 100 -5.58 -0.71 -24.90
N GLN A 101 -5.63 -2.04 -25.13
CA GLN A 101 -6.73 -2.87 -24.64
C GLN A 101 -6.72 -2.99 -23.10
N MET A 102 -5.55 -3.12 -22.49
CA MET A 102 -5.42 -3.18 -21.03
C MET A 102 -5.84 -1.85 -20.40
N VAL A 103 -5.39 -0.72 -20.93
CA VAL A 103 -5.79 0.64 -20.49
C VAL A 103 -7.30 0.79 -20.54
N GLN A 104 -7.93 0.46 -21.67
CA GLN A 104 -9.38 0.56 -21.81
C GLN A 104 -10.12 -0.31 -20.79
N SER A 105 -9.66 -1.55 -20.58
CA SER A 105 -10.26 -2.49 -19.62
C SER A 105 -10.14 -2.00 -18.18
N LEU A 106 -8.98 -1.45 -17.82
CA LEU A 106 -8.72 -0.87 -16.50
C LEU A 106 -9.57 0.38 -16.27
N ARG A 107 -9.67 1.29 -17.25
CA ARG A 107 -10.50 2.51 -17.16
C ARG A 107 -11.97 2.18 -16.93
N MET A 108 -12.50 1.16 -17.62
CA MET A 108 -13.85 0.66 -17.35
C MET A 108 -14.02 0.10 -15.92
N THR A 109 -12.94 -0.41 -15.32
CA THR A 109 -12.98 -1.08 -14.00
C THR A 109 -12.73 -0.12 -12.84
N PHE A 110 -11.90 0.90 -13.03
CA PHE A 110 -11.37 1.77 -11.98
C PHE A 110 -11.73 3.25 -12.15
N GLY A 111 -12.15 3.68 -13.34
CA GLY A 111 -12.34 5.09 -13.70
C GLY A 111 -11.19 5.60 -14.58
N ASP A 112 -11.49 6.55 -15.47
CA ASP A 112 -10.52 7.15 -16.38
C ASP A 112 -9.46 7.98 -15.63
N ASP A 113 -9.89 8.67 -14.58
CA ASP A 113 -9.09 9.52 -13.68
C ASP A 113 -8.02 8.74 -12.89
N LYS A 114 -8.20 7.43 -12.75
CA LYS A 114 -7.29 6.58 -11.96
C LYS A 114 -6.29 5.80 -12.80
N VAL A 115 -6.34 5.90 -14.13
CA VAL A 115 -5.52 5.08 -15.02
C VAL A 115 -4.73 5.95 -15.98
N ASN A 116 -3.45 6.12 -15.64
CA ASN A 116 -2.49 6.86 -16.45
C ASN A 116 -1.79 5.91 -17.43
N TYR A 117 -1.66 6.35 -18.67
CA TYR A 117 -0.97 5.62 -19.74
C TYR A 117 0.37 6.27 -20.04
N GLN A 118 1.44 5.46 -20.15
CA GLN A 118 2.81 5.92 -20.47
C GLN A 118 3.30 7.02 -19.50
N GLU A 119 3.10 6.79 -18.20
CA GLU A 119 3.45 7.74 -17.13
C GLU A 119 4.98 7.83 -16.98
N ARG A 120 5.50 9.05 -16.82
CA ARG A 120 6.94 9.28 -16.61
C ARG A 120 7.36 8.83 -15.22
N ALA A 121 8.43 8.04 -15.14
CA ALA A 121 9.09 7.61 -13.90
C ALA A 121 10.61 7.90 -13.97
N ARG A 122 11.34 7.81 -12.85
CA ARG A 122 12.80 8.13 -12.81
C ARG A 122 13.63 7.23 -13.74
N GLY A 123 13.12 6.04 -14.06
CA GLY A 123 13.80 5.04 -14.90
C GLY A 123 13.27 4.89 -16.33
N GLY A 124 12.28 5.70 -16.76
CA GLY A 124 11.65 5.54 -18.07
C GLY A 124 10.18 5.96 -18.10
N ARG A 125 9.37 5.24 -18.87
CA ARG A 125 7.92 5.37 -18.87
C ARG A 125 7.32 4.04 -18.47
N VAL A 126 6.45 4.07 -17.47
CA VAL A 126 5.65 2.91 -17.07
C VAL A 126 4.46 2.81 -18.02
N ASP A 127 4.19 1.63 -18.55
CA ASP A 127 3.10 1.45 -19.51
C ASP A 127 1.77 1.91 -18.94
N ILE A 128 1.42 1.47 -17.73
CA ILE A 128 0.17 1.84 -17.07
C ILE A 128 0.38 2.03 -15.57
N VAL A 129 -0.19 3.10 -15.01
CA VAL A 129 -0.24 3.33 -13.57
C VAL A 129 -1.69 3.45 -13.11
N VAL A 130 -2.04 2.70 -12.07
CA VAL A 130 -3.38 2.71 -11.45
C VAL A 130 -3.31 3.36 -10.08
N ASP A 131 -4.21 4.31 -9.82
CA ASP A 131 -4.36 5.05 -8.56
C ASP A 131 -3.06 5.78 -8.12
N GLY A 132 -2.17 6.08 -9.08
CA GLY A 132 -0.84 6.67 -8.82
C GLY A 132 0.11 5.78 -7.99
N LYS A 133 -0.26 4.52 -7.71
CA LYS A 133 0.45 3.65 -6.76
C LYS A 133 0.83 2.29 -7.34
N TYR A 134 0.09 1.81 -8.33
CA TYR A 134 0.28 0.48 -8.88
C TYR A 134 0.76 0.57 -10.32
N ALA A 135 2.02 0.24 -10.55
CA ALA A 135 2.60 0.19 -11.88
C ALA A 135 2.30 -1.15 -12.55
N ILE A 136 2.11 -1.13 -13.85
CA ILE A 136 1.94 -2.31 -14.69
C ILE A 136 2.89 -2.16 -15.87
N GLU A 137 3.84 -3.08 -15.96
CA GLU A 137 4.73 -3.23 -17.10
C GLU A 137 4.24 -4.39 -17.95
N LEU A 138 4.01 -4.16 -19.23
CA LEU A 138 3.45 -5.11 -20.19
C LEU A 138 4.53 -5.55 -21.17
N LYS A 139 4.55 -6.85 -21.50
CA LYS A 139 5.44 -7.34 -22.57
C LYS A 139 4.77 -8.37 -23.45
N VAL A 140 4.82 -8.16 -24.77
CA VAL A 140 4.55 -9.22 -25.75
C VAL A 140 5.86 -9.92 -26.06
N ILE A 141 5.98 -11.16 -25.60
CA ILE A 141 7.23 -11.90 -25.65
C ILE A 141 7.42 -12.52 -27.02
N THR A 142 8.51 -12.12 -27.68
CA THR A 142 9.01 -12.68 -28.92
C THR A 142 10.33 -13.42 -28.73
N SER A 143 11.07 -13.15 -27.65
CA SER A 143 12.27 -13.89 -27.28
C SER A 143 12.53 -13.87 -25.76
N PRO A 144 13.21 -14.90 -25.19
CA PRO A 144 13.58 -14.91 -23.77
C PRO A 144 14.50 -13.75 -23.35
N SER A 145 15.32 -13.23 -24.27
CA SER A 145 16.24 -12.12 -24.00
C SER A 145 15.54 -10.83 -23.57
N GLN A 146 14.27 -10.64 -23.95
CA GLN A 146 13.48 -9.47 -23.54
C GLN A 146 13.22 -9.43 -22.03
N LEU A 147 13.26 -10.58 -21.34
CA LEU A 147 13.11 -10.62 -19.88
C LEU A 147 14.28 -9.95 -19.17
N THR A 148 15.50 -10.02 -19.73
CA THR A 148 16.69 -9.42 -19.12
C THR A 148 16.62 -7.90 -19.12
N SER A 149 16.23 -7.27 -20.24
CA SER A 149 16.09 -5.81 -20.32
C SER A 149 15.01 -5.27 -19.39
N MET A 150 13.94 -6.04 -19.20
CA MET A 150 12.81 -5.68 -18.34
C MET A 150 13.20 -5.63 -16.84
N VAL A 151 14.16 -6.44 -16.39
CA VAL A 151 14.60 -6.46 -14.98
C VAL A 151 15.03 -5.07 -14.51
N GLY A 152 15.81 -4.34 -15.31
CA GLY A 152 16.28 -3.00 -14.95
C GLY A 152 15.14 -1.99 -14.79
N GLN A 153 14.15 -2.04 -15.69
CA GLN A 153 12.95 -1.19 -15.62
C GLN A 153 12.14 -1.49 -14.37
N VAL A 154 11.87 -2.78 -14.11
CA VAL A 154 11.09 -3.22 -12.95
C VAL A 154 11.75 -2.81 -11.62
N ILE A 155 13.08 -2.92 -11.51
CA ILE A 155 13.82 -2.47 -10.32
C ILE A 155 13.66 -0.96 -10.10
N ASN A 156 13.65 -0.16 -11.17
CA ASN A 156 13.45 1.28 -11.03
C ASN A 156 12.02 1.59 -10.60
N TYR A 157 11.02 0.96 -11.21
CA TYR A 157 9.62 1.18 -10.89
C TYR A 157 9.28 0.70 -9.48
N SER A 158 9.90 -0.37 -8.99
CA SER A 158 9.65 -0.88 -7.63
C SER A 158 10.09 0.08 -6.53
N ARG A 159 10.92 1.10 -6.84
CA ARG A 159 11.33 2.15 -5.90
C ARG A 159 10.32 3.29 -5.80
N GLU A 160 9.46 3.45 -6.79
CA GLU A 160 8.51 4.56 -6.88
C GLU A 160 7.08 4.13 -6.58
N TYR A 161 6.71 2.90 -6.93
CA TYR A 161 5.36 2.40 -6.84
C TYR A 161 5.18 1.40 -5.70
N GLN A 162 3.98 1.40 -5.11
CA GLN A 162 3.63 0.50 -4.02
C GLN A 162 3.61 -0.97 -4.47
N THR A 163 3.22 -1.24 -5.71
CA THR A 163 3.31 -2.57 -6.32
C THR A 163 3.56 -2.44 -7.81
N VAL A 164 4.44 -3.29 -8.35
CA VAL A 164 4.71 -3.40 -9.79
C VAL A 164 4.21 -4.75 -10.28
N PHE A 165 3.24 -4.72 -11.18
CA PHE A 165 2.77 -5.90 -11.88
C PHE A 165 3.54 -6.05 -13.20
N VAL A 166 4.19 -7.18 -13.39
CA VAL A 166 4.83 -7.55 -14.64
C VAL A 166 3.89 -8.50 -15.37
N TRP A 167 3.31 -8.06 -16.49
CA TRP A 167 2.32 -8.83 -17.22
C TRP A 167 2.87 -9.25 -18.59
N LEU A 168 3.10 -10.56 -18.73
CA LEU A 168 3.78 -11.15 -19.89
C LEU A 168 2.78 -11.91 -20.75
N HIS A 169 2.77 -11.62 -22.05
CA HIS A 169 2.03 -12.38 -23.04
C HIS A 169 2.97 -13.16 -23.94
N ASP A 170 3.00 -14.47 -23.79
CA ASP A 170 3.84 -15.37 -24.55
C ASP A 170 3.03 -16.14 -25.61
N ARG A 171 2.69 -15.45 -26.69
CA ARG A 171 1.83 -15.96 -27.76
C ARG A 171 2.34 -17.25 -28.40
N ASN A 172 3.66 -17.35 -28.57
CA ASN A 172 4.29 -18.43 -29.34
C ASN A 172 5.05 -19.40 -28.44
N SER A 173 4.72 -19.45 -27.14
CA SER A 173 5.37 -20.33 -26.14
C SER A 173 6.90 -20.25 -26.17
N GLN A 174 7.43 -19.03 -26.36
CA GLN A 174 8.87 -18.76 -26.40
C GLN A 174 9.51 -18.91 -25.02
N LEU A 175 8.74 -18.74 -23.94
CA LEU A 175 9.22 -18.84 -22.57
C LEU A 175 9.06 -20.25 -22.02
N LYS A 176 10.18 -20.83 -21.63
CA LYS A 176 10.22 -22.05 -20.83
C LYS A 176 9.98 -21.70 -19.37
N ASN A 177 9.59 -22.70 -18.58
CA ASN A 177 9.42 -22.53 -17.13
C ASN A 177 10.69 -22.00 -16.44
N LYS A 178 11.87 -22.38 -16.95
CA LYS A 178 13.16 -21.89 -16.45
C LYS A 178 13.32 -20.38 -16.64
N ASP A 179 12.80 -19.81 -17.73
CA ASP A 179 12.99 -18.39 -18.04
C ASP A 179 12.17 -17.53 -17.07
N ILE A 180 10.93 -17.95 -16.78
CA ILE A 180 10.08 -17.36 -15.75
C ILE A 180 10.69 -17.54 -14.35
N LYS A 181 11.29 -18.71 -14.06
CA LYS A 181 11.97 -18.96 -12.78
C LYS A 181 13.17 -18.02 -12.61
N ASN A 182 13.98 -17.85 -13.64
CA ASN A 182 15.13 -16.94 -13.63
C ASN A 182 14.69 -15.49 -13.43
N LEU A 183 13.61 -15.05 -14.11
CA LEU A 183 13.05 -13.72 -13.89
C LEU A 183 12.60 -13.53 -12.43
N LYS A 184 11.89 -14.51 -11.86
CA LYS A 184 11.48 -14.49 -10.45
C LYS A 184 12.67 -14.44 -9.49
N GLN A 185 13.74 -15.18 -9.79
CA GLN A 185 14.97 -15.16 -8.99
C GLN A 185 15.66 -13.79 -9.06
N ASN A 186 15.73 -13.18 -10.24
CA ASN A 186 16.34 -11.86 -10.40
C ASN A 186 15.57 -10.75 -9.66
N LEU A 187 14.27 -10.93 -9.45
CA LEU A 187 13.39 -9.96 -8.80
C LEU A 187 13.00 -10.36 -7.36
N ASN A 188 13.56 -11.44 -6.82
CA ASN A 188 13.17 -12.02 -5.52
C ASN A 188 13.40 -11.09 -4.32
N HIS A 189 14.37 -10.18 -4.44
CA HIS A 189 14.73 -9.21 -3.42
C HIS A 189 13.75 -8.03 -3.37
N LEU A 190 12.83 -7.94 -4.34
CA LEU A 190 11.78 -6.94 -4.39
C LEU A 190 10.49 -7.55 -3.84
N ASN A 191 10.02 -7.05 -2.70
CA ASN A 191 8.84 -7.55 -2.01
C ASN A 191 7.51 -7.05 -2.62
N ASN A 192 7.57 -6.13 -3.58
CA ASN A 192 6.43 -5.45 -4.17
C ASN A 192 6.27 -5.72 -5.67
N VAL A 193 6.85 -6.82 -6.18
CA VAL A 193 6.74 -7.20 -7.60
C VAL A 193 5.92 -8.48 -7.77
N GLU A 194 4.93 -8.44 -8.67
CA GLU A 194 4.09 -9.58 -9.02
C GLU A 194 4.17 -9.90 -10.51
N ILE A 195 4.58 -11.12 -10.85
CA ILE A 195 4.67 -11.57 -12.25
C ILE A 195 3.43 -12.37 -12.62
N ILE A 196 2.74 -11.94 -13.67
CA ILE A 196 1.59 -12.59 -14.27
C ILE A 196 1.98 -12.98 -15.70
N SER A 197 2.07 -14.28 -15.97
CA SER A 197 2.38 -14.79 -17.31
C SER A 197 1.14 -15.42 -17.93
N LYS A 198 0.84 -15.02 -19.17
CA LYS A 198 -0.19 -15.56 -20.05
C LYS A 198 0.47 -16.29 -21.20
N ARG A 199 0.03 -17.52 -21.43
CA ARG A 199 0.34 -18.33 -22.60
C ARG A 199 -0.90 -18.42 -23.48
#